data_AF-A0A940TTZ5-F1
#
_entry.id   AF-A0A940TTZ5-F1
#
_cell.length_a   1.000
_cell.length_b   1.000
_cell.length_c   1.000
_cell.angle_alpha   90.00
_cell.angle_beta   90.00
_cell.angle_gamma   90.00
#
_symmetry.space_group_name_H-M   'P 1'
#
loop_
_entity.id
_entity.type
_entity.pdbx_description
1 polymer ?
#
loop_
_entity_poly.entity_id
_entity_poly.type
_entity_poly.pdbx_seq_one_letter_code
_entity_poly.pdbx_strand_id
1 'polypeptide(L)'
;MDQQIVLIPLVCTRCSTPIPAMADEMAWVCANCGQAMSLDEENGLIPQLIYYSDAISPNAVGKPYWVAEGQVQLQRTSYGSDKGQKQEAAHFWSQPRRFFIPAYQANLEQLLSQGIQYLISPPLLQEGPAARFAPATLDIRDVKSAAEFLVVAIEAGRPDKLKEIDFDLKLNPPVLWILP
;
A
#
# COMPACT_ATOMS: atom_id res chain seq x y z
N MET A 1 20.91 -23.86 -7.11
CA MET A 1 20.74 -23.81 -5.65
C MET A 1 19.36 -24.38 -5.40
N ASP A 2 19.26 -25.55 -4.76
CA ASP A 2 17.98 -26.14 -4.39
C ASP A 2 17.41 -25.32 -3.24
N GLN A 3 16.40 -24.50 -3.53
CA GLN A 3 15.70 -23.74 -2.51
C GLN A 3 14.80 -24.72 -1.76
N GLN A 4 15.11 -24.94 -0.48
CA GLN A 4 14.37 -25.88 0.36
C GLN A 4 12.95 -25.34 0.58
N ILE A 5 11.96 -26.09 0.11
CA ILE A 5 10.54 -25.75 0.32
C ILE A 5 10.23 -26.00 1.81
N VAL A 6 9.75 -24.96 2.49
CA VAL A 6 9.34 -25.02 3.89
C VAL A 6 7.83 -24.78 3.98
N LEU A 7 7.13 -25.61 4.74
CA LEU A 7 5.71 -25.42 5.05
C LEU A 7 5.59 -24.69 6.39
N ILE A 8 4.88 -23.57 6.40
CA ILE A 8 4.61 -22.80 7.60
C ILE A 8 3.18 -23.12 8.06
N PRO A 9 2.99 -23.64 9.29
CA PRO A 9 1.66 -23.88 9.81
C PRO A 9 0.95 -22.54 10.04
N LEU A 10 -0.21 -22.36 9.41
CA LEU A 10 -0.99 -21.13 9.54
C LEU A 10 -1.84 -21.14 10.82
N VAL A 11 -1.19 -20.93 11.95
CA VAL A 11 -1.80 -20.88 13.28
C VAL A 11 -1.49 -19.55 13.97
N CYS A 12 -2.44 -19.04 14.75
CA CYS A 12 -2.25 -17.79 15.46
C CYS A 12 -1.09 -17.86 16.44
N THR A 13 -0.12 -16.95 16.33
CA THR A 13 1.08 -16.89 17.18
C THR A 13 0.77 -16.60 18.66
N ARG A 14 -0.46 -16.16 18.98
CA ARG A 14 -0.90 -15.87 20.35
C ARG A 14 -1.72 -16.97 21.00
N CYS A 15 -2.62 -17.63 20.27
CA CYS A 15 -3.59 -18.58 20.84
C CYS A 15 -3.65 -19.93 20.10
N SER A 16 -2.77 -20.15 19.13
CA SER A 16 -2.65 -21.38 18.33
C SER A 16 -3.91 -21.77 17.55
N THR A 17 -4.91 -20.90 17.46
CA THR A 17 -6.11 -21.13 16.65
C THR A 17 -5.71 -21.17 15.17
N PRO A 18 -6.14 -22.19 14.40
CA PRO A 18 -5.91 -22.23 12.95
C PRO A 18 -6.50 -21.00 12.26
N ILE A 19 -5.77 -20.45 11.30
CA ILE A 19 -6.18 -19.29 10.52
C ILE A 19 -6.73 -19.80 9.19
N PRO A 20 -8.02 -19.58 8.87
CA PRO A 20 -8.51 -19.81 7.52
C PRO A 20 -7.94 -18.73 6.60
N ALA A 21 -7.30 -19.14 5.51
CA ALA A 21 -6.66 -18.23 4.55
C ALA A 21 -6.82 -18.74 3.12
N MET A 22 -6.90 -17.80 2.18
CA MET A 22 -6.69 -18.08 0.76
C MET A 22 -5.19 -18.28 0.47
N ALA A 23 -4.89 -18.93 -0.67
CA ALA A 23 -3.52 -19.32 -1.03
C ALA A 23 -2.57 -18.14 -1.25
N ASP A 24 -3.12 -16.96 -1.55
CA ASP A 24 -2.43 -15.71 -1.87
C ASP A 24 -2.60 -14.65 -0.79
N GLU A 25 -3.22 -14.98 0.35
CA GLU A 25 -3.30 -14.04 1.47
C GLU A 25 -1.95 -13.88 2.17
N MET A 26 -1.67 -12.64 2.58
CA MET A 26 -0.40 -12.22 3.19
C MET A 26 -0.60 -11.62 4.59
N ALA A 27 -1.83 -11.28 4.98
CA ALA A 27 -2.14 -10.78 6.31
C ALA A 27 -3.53 -11.20 6.80
N TRP A 28 -3.64 -11.45 8.11
CA TRP A 28 -4.79 -12.05 8.77
C TRP A 28 -5.08 -11.43 10.12
N VAL A 29 -6.30 -11.65 10.60
CA VAL A 29 -6.70 -11.41 11.98
C VAL A 29 -7.29 -12.69 12.56
N CYS A 30 -6.75 -13.13 13.69
CA CYS A 30 -7.26 -14.30 14.38
C CYS A 30 -8.71 -14.05 14.86
N ALA A 31 -9.66 -14.84 14.36
CA ALA A 31 -11.07 -14.76 14.77
C ALA A 31 -11.31 -15.04 16.26
N ASN A 32 -10.39 -15.74 16.94
CA ASN A 32 -10.54 -16.07 18.35
C ASN A 32 -10.00 -14.99 19.31
N CYS A 33 -8.80 -14.45 19.05
CA CYS A 33 -8.14 -13.51 19.98
C CYS A 33 -7.90 -12.11 19.40
N GLY A 34 -8.25 -11.87 18.14
CA GLY A 34 -8.07 -10.57 17.46
C GLY A 34 -6.62 -10.23 17.09
N GLN A 35 -5.65 -11.12 17.34
CA GLN A 35 -4.26 -10.88 16.96
C GLN A 35 -4.13 -10.78 15.44
N ALA A 36 -3.61 -9.65 14.96
CA ALA A 36 -3.24 -9.46 13.58
C ALA A 36 -1.83 -10.02 13.31
N MET A 37 -1.66 -10.64 12.14
CA MET A 37 -0.43 -11.29 11.70
C MET A 37 -0.23 -11.11 10.19
N SER A 38 1.01 -11.20 9.75
CA SER A 38 1.39 -11.26 8.33
C SER A 38 2.40 -12.37 8.10
N LEU A 39 2.51 -12.78 6.84
CA LEU A 39 3.52 -13.72 6.40
C LEU A 39 4.79 -12.96 6.04
N ASP A 40 5.88 -13.31 6.69
CA ASP A 40 7.24 -12.92 6.34
C ASP A 40 7.97 -14.15 5.80
N GLU A 41 8.68 -14.02 4.68
CA GLU A 41 9.35 -15.17 4.05
C GLU A 41 10.47 -15.76 4.90
N GLU A 42 11.13 -14.95 5.73
CA GLU A 42 12.27 -15.39 6.53
C GLU A 42 11.82 -15.91 7.91
N ASN A 43 10.89 -15.22 8.54
CA ASN A 43 10.48 -15.45 9.93
C ASN A 43 9.14 -16.19 10.06
N GLY A 44 8.45 -16.43 8.94
CA GLY A 44 7.13 -17.03 8.90
C GLY A 44 6.06 -16.08 9.42
N LEU A 45 5.16 -16.54 10.29
CA LEU A 45 4.09 -15.70 10.82
C LEU A 45 4.63 -14.71 11.86
N ILE A 46 4.53 -13.42 11.55
CA ILE A 46 4.91 -12.33 12.46
C ILE A 46 3.67 -11.51 12.88
N PRO A 47 3.67 -10.91 14.09
CA PRO A 47 2.64 -9.96 14.47
C PRO A 47 2.61 -8.75 13.53
N GLN A 48 1.41 -8.36 13.11
CA GLN A 48 1.18 -7.20 12.23
C GLN A 48 0.25 -6.22 12.93
N LEU A 49 0.46 -4.92 12.72
CA LEU A 49 -0.48 -3.90 13.14
C LEU A 49 -1.48 -3.62 12.02
N ILE A 50 -2.78 -3.69 12.34
CA ILE A 50 -3.87 -3.40 11.42
C ILE A 50 -4.77 -2.36 12.08
N TYR A 51 -4.94 -1.24 11.39
CA TYR A 51 -5.85 -0.17 11.79
C TYR A 51 -7.15 -0.26 10.99
N TYR A 52 -8.25 0.19 11.59
CA TYR A 52 -9.56 0.22 10.94
C TYR A 52 -10.04 1.65 10.91
N SER A 53 -10.53 2.11 9.76
CA SER A 53 -11.17 3.43 9.68
C SER A 53 -12.53 3.44 10.37
N ASP A 54 -12.81 4.50 11.12
CA ASP A 54 -14.13 4.77 11.70
C ASP A 54 -15.24 5.01 10.66
N ALA A 55 -14.86 5.29 9.42
CA ALA A 55 -15.78 5.46 8.30
C ALA A 55 -16.35 4.13 7.77
N ILE A 56 -15.86 2.97 8.25
CA ILE A 56 -16.41 1.67 7.86
C ILE A 56 -17.75 1.46 8.56
N SER A 57 -18.82 1.32 7.76
CA SER A 57 -20.14 1.02 8.31
C SER A 57 -20.16 -0.35 9.01
N PRO A 58 -20.92 -0.55 10.12
CA PRO A 58 -20.87 -1.77 10.95
C PRO A 58 -21.08 -3.11 10.22
N ASN A 59 -21.72 -3.10 9.05
CA ASN A 59 -21.99 -4.29 8.24
C ASN A 59 -21.20 -4.32 6.92
N ALA A 60 -20.44 -3.27 6.61
CA ALA A 60 -19.61 -3.21 5.42
C ALA A 60 -18.37 -4.10 5.56
N VAL A 61 -17.82 -4.48 4.42
CA VAL A 61 -16.52 -5.13 4.32
C VAL A 61 -15.55 -4.06 3.85
N GLY A 62 -14.59 -3.72 4.70
CA GLY A 62 -13.56 -2.75 4.34
C GLY A 62 -12.53 -3.33 3.36
N LYS A 63 -11.69 -2.46 2.83
CA LYS A 63 -10.62 -2.79 1.89
C LYS A 63 -9.27 -2.52 2.53
N PRO A 64 -8.33 -3.48 2.52
CA PRO A 64 -7.02 -3.29 3.09
C PRO A 64 -6.13 -2.45 2.15
N TYR A 65 -5.38 -1.51 2.73
CA TYR A 65 -4.38 -0.69 2.04
C TYR A 65 -3.09 -0.68 2.86
N TRP A 66 -1.97 -0.88 2.20
CA TRP A 66 -0.68 -0.50 2.75
C TRP A 66 -0.53 1.00 2.67
N VAL A 67 -0.36 1.63 3.83
CA VAL A 67 -0.25 3.08 3.98
C VAL A 67 1.14 3.43 4.45
N ALA A 68 1.85 4.23 3.67
CA ALA A 68 3.16 4.76 4.01
C ALA A 68 3.27 6.23 3.66
N GLU A 69 3.93 7.01 4.52
CA GLU A 69 4.39 8.32 4.13
C GLU A 69 5.67 8.18 3.30
N GLY A 70 5.78 8.95 2.22
CA GLY A 70 6.91 8.92 1.30
C GLY A 70 7.37 10.28 0.86
N GLN A 71 8.69 10.42 0.69
CA GLN A 71 9.31 11.60 0.09
C GLN A 71 9.85 11.22 -1.29
N VAL A 72 9.43 11.98 -2.31
CA VAL A 72 9.92 11.85 -3.68
C VAL A 72 10.95 12.96 -3.92
N GLN A 73 12.12 12.59 -4.42
CA GLN A 73 13.08 13.53 -5.01
C GLN A 73 13.04 13.36 -6.52
N LEU A 74 12.55 14.36 -7.23
CA LEU A 74 12.30 14.27 -8.67
C LEU A 74 13.24 15.15 -9.48
N GLN A 75 13.87 14.55 -10.48
CA GLN A 75 14.53 15.24 -11.58
C GLN A 75 13.81 14.88 -12.88
N ARG A 76 13.47 15.88 -13.68
CA ARG A 76 12.75 15.67 -14.93
C ARG A 76 13.23 16.58 -16.04
N THR A 77 13.20 16.05 -17.25
CA THR A 77 13.53 16.74 -18.49
C THR A 77 12.34 16.63 -19.45
N SER A 78 11.95 17.75 -20.06
CA SER A 78 10.88 17.80 -21.05
C SER A 78 11.40 18.43 -22.35
N TYR A 79 10.78 18.10 -23.48
CA TYR A 79 11.10 18.73 -24.77
C TYR A 79 10.54 20.15 -24.81
N GLY A 80 11.42 21.15 -24.82
CA GLY A 80 11.05 22.57 -24.84
C GLY A 80 11.12 23.23 -23.45
N SER A 81 10.69 24.48 -23.35
CA SER A 81 10.76 25.28 -22.13
C SER A 81 9.43 25.30 -21.36
N ASP A 82 8.85 24.14 -21.06
CA ASP A 82 7.63 24.02 -20.24
C ASP A 82 7.93 24.25 -18.74
N LYS A 83 8.33 25.48 -18.42
CA LYS A 83 8.68 25.91 -17.05
C LYS A 83 7.51 25.73 -16.07
N GLY A 84 6.27 25.90 -16.54
CA GLY A 84 5.07 25.77 -15.71
C GLY A 84 4.88 24.35 -15.16
N GLN A 85 4.96 23.33 -16.03
CA GLN A 85 4.77 21.93 -15.64
C GLN A 85 5.91 21.42 -14.75
N LYS A 86 7.14 21.88 -15.00
CA LYS A 86 8.28 21.62 -14.11
C LYS A 86 8.06 22.19 -12.70
N GLN A 87 7.52 23.41 -12.60
CA GLN A 87 7.24 24.04 -11.32
C GLN A 87 6.08 23.36 -10.58
N GLU A 88 5.04 22.95 -11.32
CA GLU A 88 3.90 22.22 -10.75
C GLU A 88 4.33 20.86 -10.17
N ALA A 89 5.15 20.10 -10.91
CA ALA A 89 5.71 18.83 -10.43
C ALA A 89 6.58 19.04 -9.18
N ALA A 90 7.47 20.03 -9.22
CA ALA A 90 8.30 20.37 -8.07
C ALA A 90 7.46 20.76 -6.85
N HIS A 91 6.40 21.55 -7.02
CA HIS A 91 5.49 21.91 -5.95
C HIS A 91 4.74 20.68 -5.41
N PHE A 92 4.23 19.82 -6.28
CA PHE A 92 3.48 18.62 -5.89
C PHE A 92 4.32 17.68 -5.02
N TRP A 93 5.57 17.44 -5.39
CA TRP A 93 6.51 16.56 -4.67
C TRP A 93 7.34 17.26 -3.60
N SER A 94 7.13 18.57 -3.38
CA SER A 94 7.92 19.35 -2.40
C SER A 94 7.69 18.95 -0.94
N GLN A 95 6.57 18.27 -0.67
CA GLN A 95 6.19 17.79 0.65
C GLN A 95 6.03 16.27 0.65
N PRO A 96 6.22 15.60 1.81
CA PRO A 96 5.89 14.20 1.95
C PRO A 96 4.44 13.91 1.56
N ARG A 97 4.23 12.80 0.87
CA ARG A 97 2.93 12.34 0.42
C ARG A 97 2.61 10.99 1.06
N ARG A 98 1.34 10.77 1.36
CA ARG A 98 0.88 9.47 1.86
C ARG A 98 0.45 8.61 0.69
N PHE A 99 1.13 7.49 0.51
CA PHE A 99 0.81 6.46 -0.46
C PHE A 99 -0.20 5.49 0.14
N PHE A 100 -1.21 5.16 -0.64
CA PHE A 100 -2.24 4.19 -0.30
C PHE A 100 -2.23 3.12 -1.38
N ILE A 101 -1.53 2.02 -1.10
CA ILE A 101 -1.39 0.91 -2.03
C ILE A 101 -2.44 -0.14 -1.69
N PRO A 102 -3.38 -0.46 -2.60
CA PRO A 102 -4.34 -1.55 -2.40
C PRO A 102 -3.60 -2.81 -1.98
N ALA A 103 -3.96 -3.34 -0.81
CA ALA A 103 -3.40 -4.59 -0.33
C ALA A 103 -4.28 -5.79 -0.71
N TYR A 104 -5.38 -5.59 -1.44
CA TYR A 104 -6.27 -6.63 -1.96
C TYR A 104 -6.04 -6.83 -3.45
N GLN A 105 -6.74 -7.82 -4.03
CA GLN A 105 -6.72 -8.07 -5.48
C GLN A 105 -7.34 -6.90 -6.26
N ALA A 106 -6.49 -5.94 -6.62
CA ALA A 106 -6.80 -4.79 -7.47
C ALA A 106 -6.12 -4.98 -8.83
N ASN A 107 -6.84 -4.68 -9.91
CA ASN A 107 -6.22 -4.61 -11.23
C ASN A 107 -5.39 -3.32 -11.39
N LEU A 108 -4.61 -3.24 -12.46
CA LEU A 108 -3.72 -2.09 -12.71
C LEU A 108 -4.48 -0.75 -12.77
N GLU A 109 -5.66 -0.74 -13.39
CA GLU A 109 -6.50 0.46 -13.50
C GLU A 109 -7.01 0.93 -12.13
N GLN A 110 -7.38 0.00 -11.26
CA GLN A 110 -7.80 0.28 -9.89
C GLN A 110 -6.64 0.81 -9.05
N LEU A 111 -5.45 0.20 -9.15
CA LEU A 111 -4.24 0.69 -8.51
C LEU A 111 -3.94 2.14 -8.90
N LEU A 112 -3.95 2.43 -10.20
CA LEU A 112 -3.67 3.78 -10.71
C LEU A 112 -4.74 4.79 -10.29
N SER A 113 -6.01 4.49 -10.54
CA SER A 113 -7.11 5.42 -10.25
C SER A 113 -7.20 5.75 -8.76
N GLN A 114 -7.18 4.74 -7.88
CA GLN A 114 -7.26 4.95 -6.43
C GLN A 114 -5.97 5.54 -5.87
N GLY A 115 -4.81 5.01 -6.28
CA GLY A 115 -3.51 5.47 -5.78
C GLY A 115 -3.27 6.95 -6.11
N ILE A 116 -3.57 7.37 -7.34
CA ILE A 116 -3.46 8.78 -7.75
C ILE A 116 -4.50 9.64 -7.02
N GLN A 117 -5.75 9.19 -6.93
CA GLN A 117 -6.80 9.92 -6.21
C GLN A 117 -6.40 10.17 -4.75
N TYR A 118 -5.88 9.15 -4.05
CA TYR A 118 -5.49 9.28 -2.65
C TYR A 118 -4.19 10.05 -2.43
N LEU A 119 -3.30 10.14 -3.43
CA LEU A 119 -2.15 11.06 -3.37
C LEU A 119 -2.58 12.54 -3.45
N ILE A 120 -3.63 12.82 -4.23
CA ILE A 120 -4.17 14.18 -4.41
C ILE A 120 -5.08 14.56 -3.24
N SER A 121 -5.98 13.66 -2.85
CA SER A 121 -6.99 13.85 -1.82
C SER A 121 -6.98 12.65 -0.88
N PRO A 122 -6.01 12.56 0.04
CA PRO A 122 -5.89 11.43 0.95
C PRO A 122 -7.11 11.34 1.88
N PRO A 123 -7.66 10.14 2.13
CA PRO A 123 -8.70 9.97 3.12
C PRO A 123 -8.16 10.28 4.52
N LEU A 124 -9.05 10.76 5.40
CA LEU A 124 -8.74 10.95 6.81
C LEU A 124 -8.51 9.58 7.45
N LEU A 125 -7.39 9.43 8.16
CA LEU A 125 -7.09 8.22 8.92
C LEU A 125 -7.47 8.45 10.38
N GLN A 126 -8.68 8.05 10.72
CA GLN A 126 -9.20 8.05 12.08
C GLN A 126 -9.53 6.61 12.47
N GLU A 127 -8.97 6.18 13.60
CA GLU A 127 -9.15 4.82 14.09
C GLU A 127 -10.59 4.59 14.55
N GLY A 128 -11.14 3.46 14.15
CA GLY A 128 -12.47 2.97 14.47
C GLY A 128 -12.44 1.55 15.01
N PRO A 129 -13.62 0.95 15.25
CA PRO A 129 -13.72 -0.42 15.71
C PRO A 129 -13.22 -1.42 14.66
N ALA A 130 -12.77 -2.59 15.12
CA ALA A 130 -12.42 -3.69 14.23
C ALA A 130 -13.60 -4.06 13.32
N ALA A 131 -13.32 -4.26 12.03
CA ALA A 131 -14.32 -4.57 11.01
C ALA A 131 -13.86 -5.74 10.13
N ARG A 132 -14.81 -6.37 9.43
CA ARG A 132 -14.47 -7.35 8.39
C ARG A 132 -13.83 -6.62 7.22
N PHE A 133 -12.87 -7.27 6.56
CA PHE A 133 -12.20 -6.70 5.40
C PHE A 133 -11.93 -7.76 4.32
N ALA A 134 -11.74 -7.31 3.09
CA ALA A 134 -11.35 -8.16 1.98
C ALA A 134 -9.95 -8.76 2.22
N PRO A 135 -9.65 -9.96 1.68
CA PRO A 135 -8.33 -10.58 1.78
C PRO A 135 -7.20 -9.61 1.43
N ALA A 136 -6.18 -9.54 2.28
CA ALA A 136 -4.95 -8.80 2.01
C ALA A 136 -3.98 -9.74 1.28
N THR A 137 -3.76 -9.53 -0.01
CA THR A 137 -2.99 -10.39 -0.92
C THR A 137 -1.72 -9.73 -1.48
N LEU A 138 -1.55 -8.42 -1.35
CA LEU A 138 -0.28 -7.76 -1.73
C LEU A 138 0.73 -7.86 -0.59
N ASP A 139 1.94 -8.33 -0.91
CA ASP A 139 3.05 -8.35 0.03
C ASP A 139 3.53 -6.93 0.38
N ILE A 140 3.94 -6.73 1.62
CA ILE A 140 4.53 -5.46 2.10
C ILE A 140 5.78 -5.05 1.31
N ARG A 141 6.53 -6.02 0.76
CA ARG A 141 7.75 -5.82 -0.02
C ARG A 141 7.47 -5.21 -1.39
N ASP A 142 6.29 -5.47 -1.95
CA ASP A 142 5.88 -4.92 -3.25
C ASP A 142 5.34 -3.49 -3.15
N VAL A 143 5.09 -2.99 -1.93
CA VAL A 143 4.54 -1.65 -1.68
C VAL A 143 5.43 -0.57 -2.29
N LYS A 144 6.75 -0.71 -2.18
CA LYS A 144 7.68 0.28 -2.74
C LYS A 144 7.56 0.35 -4.26
N SER A 145 7.58 -0.80 -4.93
CA SER A 145 7.46 -0.86 -6.39
C SER A 145 6.11 -0.34 -6.88
N ALA A 146 5.02 -0.64 -6.18
CA ALA A 146 3.70 -0.08 -6.49
C ALA A 146 3.66 1.45 -6.31
N ALA A 147 4.29 1.98 -5.26
CA ALA A 147 4.39 3.42 -5.02
C ALA A 147 5.27 4.13 -6.07
N GLU A 148 6.40 3.54 -6.46
CA GLU A 148 7.26 4.02 -7.55
C GLU A 148 6.48 4.07 -8.87
N PHE A 149 5.67 3.05 -9.15
CA PHE A 149 4.81 3.03 -10.32
C PHE A 149 3.77 4.18 -10.32
N LEU A 150 3.19 4.52 -9.17
CA LEU A 150 2.30 5.68 -9.05
C LEU A 150 3.03 7.01 -9.32
N VAL A 151 4.27 7.17 -8.87
CA VAL A 151 5.10 8.36 -9.16
C VAL A 151 5.29 8.51 -10.67
N VAL A 152 5.70 7.43 -11.34
CA VAL A 152 5.88 7.41 -12.80
C VAL A 152 4.56 7.73 -13.52
N ALA A 153 3.45 7.14 -13.09
CA ALA A 153 2.15 7.35 -13.71
C ALA A 153 1.67 8.80 -13.60
N ILE A 154 1.87 9.46 -12.45
CA ILE A 154 1.55 10.88 -12.27
C ILE A 154 2.40 11.74 -13.20
N GLU A 155 3.71 11.51 -13.25
CA GLU A 155 4.60 12.34 -14.06
C GLU A 155 4.39 12.13 -15.56
N ALA A 156 4.11 10.89 -15.99
CA ALA A 156 3.76 10.58 -17.37
C ALA A 156 2.37 11.11 -17.78
N GLY A 157 1.45 11.26 -16.82
CA GLY A 157 0.10 11.79 -17.05
C GLY A 157 0.01 13.31 -17.18
N ARG A 158 1.11 14.05 -16.98
CA ARG A 158 1.13 15.50 -17.10
C ARG A 158 1.04 15.94 -18.56
N PRO A 159 0.36 17.05 -18.87
CA PRO A 159 0.15 17.54 -20.24
C PRO A 159 1.40 18.26 -20.78
N ASP A 160 2.56 17.62 -20.73
CA ASP A 160 3.82 18.12 -21.26
C ASP A 160 4.57 17.05 -22.05
N LYS A 161 5.63 17.47 -22.75
CA LYS A 161 6.44 16.55 -23.55
C LYS A 161 7.57 15.96 -22.70
N LEU A 162 7.21 15.13 -21.73
CA LEU A 162 8.18 14.47 -20.88
C LEU A 162 9.17 13.64 -21.72
N LYS A 163 10.47 13.87 -21.50
CA LYS A 163 11.56 13.12 -22.15
C LYS A 163 12.11 12.06 -21.22
N GLU A 164 12.35 12.44 -19.96
CA GLU A 164 13.10 11.64 -19.00
C GLU A 164 12.71 12.05 -17.58
N ILE A 165 12.61 11.05 -16.70
CA ILE A 165 12.42 11.22 -15.26
C ILE A 165 13.45 10.35 -14.54
N ASP A 166 14.09 10.96 -13.55
CA ASP A 166 14.90 10.27 -12.56
C ASP A 166 14.34 10.64 -11.20
N PHE A 167 14.09 9.64 -10.34
CA PHE A 167 13.59 9.92 -9.01
C PHE A 167 14.10 8.93 -7.97
N ASP A 168 14.13 9.41 -6.73
CA ASP A 168 14.32 8.58 -5.54
C ASP A 168 13.05 8.65 -4.69
N LEU A 169 12.55 7.49 -4.28
CA LEU A 169 11.42 7.37 -3.36
C LEU A 169 11.90 6.75 -2.05
N LYS A 170 11.77 7.53 -0.97
CA LYS A 170 11.94 7.04 0.40
C LYS A 170 10.59 6.87 1.05
N LEU A 171 10.26 5.65 1.45
CA LEU A 171 9.04 5.33 2.19
C LEU A 171 9.37 5.03 3.65
N ASN A 172 8.55 5.55 4.55
CA ASN A 172 8.47 5.03 5.91
C ASN A 172 7.89 3.60 5.88
N PRO A 173 8.15 2.78 6.93
CA PRO A 173 7.57 1.45 7.03
C PRO A 173 6.03 1.52 6.87
N PRO A 174 5.44 0.79 5.92
CA PRO A 174 4.01 0.81 5.70
C PRO A 174 3.27 0.12 6.85
N VAL A 175 2.08 0.64 7.14
CA VAL A 175 1.13 0.03 8.07
C VAL A 175 -0.15 -0.34 7.33
N LEU A 176 -0.80 -1.42 7.75
CA LEU A 176 -2.04 -1.85 7.10
C LEU A 176 -3.23 -1.09 7.67
N TRP A 177 -3.96 -0.40 6.81
CA TRP A 177 -5.23 0.25 7.13
C TRP A 177 -6.37 -0.41 6.38
N ILE A 178 -7.46 -0.66 7.09
CA ILE A 178 -8.72 -1.02 6.47
C ILE A 178 -9.52 0.26 6.26
N LEU A 179 -9.86 0.55 5.00
CA LEU A 179 -10.64 1.70 4.58
C LEU A 179 -12.03 1.25 4.06
N PRO A 180 -13.02 2.15 3.94
CA PRO A 180 -14.34 1.84 3.39
C PRO A 180 -14.32 1.35 1.92
#